data_AF-A0A6C0LMP4-F1
#
_entry.id   AF-A0A6C0LMP4-F1
#
_cell.length_a   1.000
_cell.length_b   1.000
_cell.length_c   1.000
_cell.angle_alpha   90.00
_cell.angle_beta   90.00
_cell.angle_gamma   90.00
#
_symmetry.space_group_name_H-M   'P 1'
#
loop_
_entity.id
_entity.type
_entity.pdbx_description
1 polymer ?
#
loop_
_entity_poly.entity_id
_entity_poly.type
_entity_poly.pdbx_seq_one_letter_code
_entity_poly.pdbx_strand_id
1 'polypeptide(L)'
;MASPTYNNPGIAAVIQDQQLERLNFASGLRQDPGGYSQYQQQNINAIMTDIQNRKQSSFQKAQIDLGRYMDMQHNVNFYKVRSNDVNNITDAILTNNNKIDSLLQQDKMNSRRQFEINEWYNYNKLDTLYFLQVFFIATLVAAIVMFWAKKGVIGVGLAGICYGIIGLTVVIVGLYRYFYTIGARDTRLWHRRYFASTPAPPPPTPGCPPSSNPVMDQIDDAMSLAMQGAVAAGQCANNINKDIHAVSRAAQDEMVGVQQGTINVLEQLGTTGGAAYKAVCGA
;
A
#
# COMPACT_ATOMS: atom_id res chain seq x y z
N MET A 1 -43.25 -7.99 -20.26
CA MET A 1 -42.87 -7.59 -21.62
C MET A 1 -43.34 -8.68 -22.56
N ALA A 2 -44.24 -8.36 -23.49
CA ALA A 2 -44.86 -9.33 -24.39
C ALA A 2 -43.86 -9.81 -25.46
N SER A 3 -43.82 -11.12 -25.71
CA SER A 3 -42.98 -11.72 -26.75
C SER A 3 -43.52 -11.30 -28.14
N PRO A 4 -42.71 -10.66 -29.00
CA PRO A 4 -43.15 -10.30 -30.34
C PRO A 4 -43.34 -11.58 -31.17
N THR A 5 -44.59 -11.89 -31.49
CA THR A 5 -44.97 -12.97 -32.40
C THR A 5 -44.73 -12.48 -33.83
N TYR A 6 -43.57 -12.83 -34.40
CA TYR A 6 -43.29 -12.64 -35.82
C TYR A 6 -44.07 -13.67 -36.62
N ASN A 7 -45.32 -13.35 -36.97
CA ASN A 7 -46.06 -14.11 -37.97
C ASN A 7 -45.63 -13.61 -39.35
N ASN A 8 -44.52 -14.16 -39.87
CA ASN A 8 -43.98 -13.77 -41.18
C ASN A 8 -44.70 -14.58 -42.28
N PRO A 9 -45.61 -13.96 -43.07
CA PRO A 9 -46.42 -14.65 -44.08
C PRO A 9 -45.58 -15.25 -45.23
N GLY A 10 -44.30 -14.86 -45.35
CA GLY A 10 -43.38 -15.46 -46.32
C GLY A 10 -43.05 -16.93 -46.05
N ILE A 11 -43.22 -17.43 -44.82
CA ILE A 11 -42.88 -18.81 -44.46
C ILE A 11 -43.89 -19.80 -45.06
N ALA A 12 -45.18 -19.45 -45.13
CA ALA A 12 -46.21 -20.33 -45.67
C ALA A 12 -46.09 -20.53 -47.20
N ALA A 13 -45.68 -19.48 -47.92
CA ALA A 13 -45.44 -19.56 -49.37
C ALA A 13 -44.23 -20.44 -49.71
N VAL A 14 -43.14 -20.33 -48.95
CA VAL A 14 -41.95 -21.18 -49.12
C VAL A 14 -42.26 -22.65 -48.83
N ILE A 15 -43.14 -22.94 -47.87
CA ILE A 15 -43.54 -24.32 -47.56
C ILE A 15 -44.38 -24.93 -48.70
N GLN A 16 -45.28 -24.16 -49.31
CA GLN A 16 -46.08 -24.64 -50.44
C GLN A 16 -45.24 -24.89 -51.70
N ASP A 17 -44.30 -23.98 -52.03
CA ASP A 17 -43.41 -24.16 -53.18
C ASP A 17 -42.48 -25.38 -52.99
N GLN A 18 -41.94 -25.58 -51.79
CA GLN A 18 -41.14 -26.77 -51.46
C GLN A 18 -41.96 -28.07 -51.56
N GLN A 19 -43.26 -28.03 -51.23
CA GLN A 19 -44.13 -29.20 -51.34
C GLN A 19 -44.47 -29.51 -52.80
N LEU A 20 -44.67 -28.49 -53.64
CA LEU A 20 -44.93 -28.67 -55.08
C LEU A 20 -43.68 -29.21 -55.81
N GLU A 21 -42.49 -28.72 -55.44
CA GLU A 21 -41.21 -29.20 -55.94
C GLU A 21 -40.98 -30.67 -55.56
N ARG A 22 -41.29 -31.06 -54.31
CA ARG A 22 -41.24 -32.45 -53.85
C ARG A 22 -42.20 -33.38 -54.60
N LEU A 23 -43.40 -32.90 -54.92
CA LEU A 23 -44.41 -33.68 -55.67
C LEU A 23 -44.00 -33.87 -57.13
N ASN A 24 -43.52 -32.82 -57.81
CA ASN A 24 -43.01 -32.92 -59.17
C ASN A 24 -41.75 -33.80 -59.26
N PHE A 25 -40.89 -33.72 -58.24
CA PHE A 25 -39.73 -34.58 -58.10
C PHE A 25 -40.11 -36.06 -57.90
N ALA A 26 -41.08 -36.35 -57.01
CA ALA A 26 -41.58 -37.72 -56.79
C ALA A 26 -42.24 -38.34 -58.05
N SER A 27 -42.86 -37.49 -58.88
CA SER A 27 -43.44 -37.87 -60.18
C SER A 27 -42.36 -38.24 -61.21
N GLY A 28 -41.32 -37.41 -61.35
CA GLY A 28 -40.21 -37.67 -62.28
C GLY A 28 -39.37 -38.91 -61.93
N LEU A 29 -39.24 -39.21 -60.63
CA LEU A 29 -38.48 -40.37 -60.14
C LEU A 29 -39.10 -41.74 -60.47
N ARG A 30 -40.39 -41.79 -60.80
CA ARG A 30 -41.06 -43.05 -61.23
C ARG A 30 -40.76 -43.41 -62.68
N GLN A 31 -40.31 -42.46 -63.50
CA GLN A 31 -40.10 -42.67 -64.94
C GLN A 31 -38.65 -43.05 -65.29
N ASP A 32 -37.66 -42.71 -64.44
CA ASP A 32 -36.25 -43.07 -64.68
C ASP A 32 -35.56 -43.54 -63.38
N PRO A 33 -35.43 -44.86 -63.15
CA PRO A 33 -34.76 -45.40 -61.97
C PRO A 33 -33.25 -45.09 -61.92
N GLY A 34 -32.62 -44.69 -63.03
CA GLY A 34 -31.22 -44.24 -63.06
C GLY A 34 -31.04 -42.83 -62.48
N GLY A 35 -32.05 -41.96 -62.57
CA GLY A 35 -32.00 -40.60 -62.03
C GLY A 35 -32.11 -40.54 -60.51
N TYR A 36 -32.80 -41.51 -59.88
CA TYR A 36 -32.97 -41.55 -58.42
C TYR A 36 -31.64 -41.78 -57.68
N SER A 37 -30.82 -42.71 -58.16
CA SER A 37 -29.53 -43.02 -57.56
C SER A 37 -28.56 -41.84 -57.70
N GLN A 38 -28.57 -41.14 -58.84
CA GLN A 38 -27.79 -39.92 -59.05
C GLN A 38 -28.23 -38.79 -58.11
N TYR A 39 -29.54 -38.57 -57.93
CA TYR A 39 -30.05 -37.57 -56.99
C TYR A 39 -29.70 -37.89 -55.53
N GLN A 40 -29.82 -39.15 -55.11
CA GLN A 40 -29.39 -39.56 -53.78
C GLN A 40 -27.90 -39.29 -53.57
N GLN A 41 -27.08 -39.59 -54.57
CA GLN A 41 -25.64 -39.36 -54.50
C GLN A 41 -25.31 -37.85 -54.47
N GLN A 42 -26.04 -37.02 -55.22
CA GLN A 42 -25.92 -35.56 -55.17
C GLN A 42 -26.32 -34.99 -53.80
N ASN A 43 -27.41 -35.47 -53.21
CA ASN A 43 -27.83 -35.03 -51.87
C ASN A 43 -26.87 -35.51 -50.78
N ILE A 44 -26.37 -36.74 -50.85
CA ILE A 44 -25.36 -37.24 -49.93
C ILE A 44 -24.09 -36.39 -50.04
N ASN A 45 -23.65 -36.07 -51.26
CA ASN A 45 -22.49 -35.21 -51.48
C ASN A 45 -22.74 -33.79 -50.95
N ALA A 46 -23.92 -33.20 -51.20
CA ALA A 46 -24.29 -31.87 -50.69
C ALA A 46 -24.32 -31.83 -49.16
N ILE A 47 -24.90 -32.84 -48.51
CA ILE A 47 -24.93 -32.98 -47.05
C ILE A 47 -23.52 -33.18 -46.51
N MET A 48 -22.70 -34.04 -47.13
CA MET A 48 -21.31 -34.25 -46.71
C MET A 48 -20.48 -32.97 -46.83
N THR A 49 -20.65 -32.20 -47.92
CA THR A 49 -20.01 -30.90 -48.09
C THR A 49 -20.49 -29.89 -47.04
N ASP A 50 -21.79 -29.82 -46.74
CA ASP A 50 -22.31 -28.94 -45.67
C ASP A 50 -21.74 -29.33 -44.30
N ILE A 51 -21.69 -30.62 -43.97
CA ILE A 51 -21.09 -31.11 -42.73
C ILE A 51 -19.60 -30.76 -42.66
N GLN A 52 -18.85 -30.95 -43.75
CA GLN A 52 -17.43 -30.58 -43.80
C GLN A 52 -17.24 -29.08 -43.63
N ASN A 53 -18.04 -28.25 -44.30
CA ASN A 53 -18.00 -26.80 -44.19
C ASN A 53 -18.35 -26.33 -42.76
N ARG A 54 -19.38 -26.91 -42.13
CA ARG A 54 -19.73 -26.61 -40.73
C ARG A 54 -18.64 -27.02 -39.77
N LYS A 55 -18.03 -28.19 -39.96
CA LYS A 55 -16.88 -28.64 -39.15
C LYS A 55 -15.70 -27.68 -39.29
N GLN A 56 -15.31 -27.35 -40.52
CA GLN A 56 -14.23 -26.41 -40.78
C GLN A 56 -14.51 -25.03 -40.19
N SER A 57 -15.73 -24.51 -40.36
CA SER A 57 -16.16 -23.23 -39.77
C SER A 57 -16.14 -23.27 -38.24
N SER A 58 -16.59 -24.36 -37.62
CA SER A 58 -16.54 -24.53 -36.16
C SER A 58 -15.09 -24.60 -35.64
N PHE A 59 -14.19 -25.29 -36.34
CA PHE A 59 -12.78 -25.35 -35.98
C PHE A 59 -12.09 -23.99 -36.15
N GLN A 60 -12.32 -23.29 -37.26
CA GLN A 60 -11.80 -21.94 -37.48
C GLN A 60 -12.28 -20.97 -36.39
N LYS A 61 -13.58 -21.04 -36.04
CA LYS A 61 -14.13 -20.23 -34.96
C LYS A 61 -13.47 -20.54 -33.62
N ALA A 62 -13.36 -21.83 -33.25
CA ALA A 62 -12.72 -22.24 -32.02
C ALA A 62 -11.25 -21.79 -31.95
N GLN A 63 -10.52 -21.84 -33.08
CA GLN A 63 -9.14 -21.37 -33.16
C GLN A 63 -9.04 -19.85 -33.01
N ILE A 64 -9.93 -19.08 -33.63
CA ILE A 64 -9.99 -17.61 -33.50
C ILE A 64 -10.34 -17.22 -32.06
N ASP A 65 -11.32 -17.89 -31.45
CA ASP A 65 -11.74 -17.62 -30.07
C ASP A 65 -10.59 -17.97 -29.10
N LEU A 66 -9.88 -19.09 -29.30
CA LEU A 66 -8.69 -19.43 -28.52
C LEU A 66 -7.59 -18.37 -28.65
N GLY A 67 -7.33 -17.86 -29.86
CA GLY A 67 -6.40 -16.76 -30.09
C GLY A 67 -6.75 -15.51 -29.28
N ARG A 68 -8.04 -15.13 -29.26
CA ARG A 68 -8.53 -13.99 -28.47
C ARG A 68 -8.36 -14.21 -26.97
N TYR A 69 -8.59 -15.42 -26.47
CA TYR A 69 -8.38 -15.74 -25.05
C TYR A 69 -6.89 -15.69 -24.67
N MET A 70 -6.00 -16.17 -25.53
CA MET A 70 -4.55 -16.09 -25.28
C MET A 70 -4.07 -14.64 -25.25
N ASP A 71 -4.52 -13.79 -26.18
CA ASP A 71 -4.20 -12.37 -26.21
C ASP A 71 -4.78 -11.64 -24.99
N MET A 72 -6.01 -11.97 -24.59
CA MET A 72 -6.63 -11.41 -23.39
C MET A 72 -5.85 -11.80 -22.14
N GLN A 73 -5.45 -13.07 -21.99
CA GLN A 73 -4.65 -13.55 -20.87
C GLN A 73 -3.28 -12.85 -20.84
N HIS A 74 -2.64 -12.69 -21.99
CA HIS A 74 -1.38 -11.98 -22.12
C HIS A 74 -1.50 -10.52 -21.66
N ASN A 75 -2.54 -9.82 -22.13
CA ASN A 75 -2.82 -8.44 -21.74
C ASN A 75 -3.12 -8.32 -20.23
N VAL A 76 -3.95 -9.21 -19.68
CA VAL A 76 -4.25 -9.26 -18.23
C VAL A 76 -2.97 -9.46 -17.42
N ASN A 77 -2.09 -10.35 -17.85
CA ASN A 77 -0.81 -10.57 -17.18
C ASN A 77 0.10 -9.33 -17.27
N PHE A 78 0.14 -8.66 -18.42
CA PHE A 78 0.86 -7.39 -18.58
C PHE A 78 0.37 -6.30 -17.62
N TYR A 79 -0.94 -6.13 -17.47
CA TYR A 79 -1.50 -5.18 -16.51
C TYR A 79 -1.21 -5.56 -15.06
N LYS A 80 -1.25 -6.86 -14.73
CA LYS A 80 -0.90 -7.35 -13.40
C LYS A 80 0.55 -7.03 -13.04
N VAL A 81 1.50 -7.31 -13.93
CA VAL A 81 2.92 -7.00 -13.72
C VAL A 81 3.12 -5.49 -13.56
N ARG A 82 2.51 -4.68 -14.44
CA ARG A 82 2.61 -3.22 -14.34
C ARG A 82 2.01 -2.68 -13.03
N SER A 83 0.91 -3.25 -12.55
CA SER A 83 0.32 -2.86 -11.27
C SER A 83 1.26 -3.19 -10.11
N ASN A 84 1.94 -4.34 -10.15
CA ASN A 84 2.93 -4.72 -9.16
C ASN A 84 4.15 -3.78 -9.22
N ASP A 85 4.61 -3.39 -10.41
CA ASP A 85 5.71 -2.44 -10.56
C ASP A 85 5.37 -1.07 -9.97
N VAL A 86 4.15 -0.58 -10.19
CA VAL A 86 3.67 0.67 -9.57
C VAL A 86 3.66 0.57 -8.05
N ASN A 87 3.21 -0.57 -7.49
CA ASN A 87 3.25 -0.80 -6.05
C ASN A 87 4.69 -0.83 -5.53
N ASN A 88 5.59 -1.58 -6.19
CA ASN A 88 7.00 -1.67 -5.82
C ASN A 88 7.70 -0.30 -5.86
N ILE A 89 7.43 0.52 -6.88
CA ILE A 89 7.96 1.88 -6.99
C ILE A 89 7.40 2.76 -5.85
N THR A 90 6.11 2.65 -5.55
CA THR A 90 5.47 3.41 -4.47
C THR A 90 6.08 3.04 -3.11
N ASP A 91 6.30 1.75 -2.85
CA ASP A 91 6.93 1.26 -1.63
C ASP A 91 8.39 1.70 -1.51
N ALA A 92 9.14 1.70 -2.62
CA ALA A 92 10.50 2.21 -2.65
C ALA A 92 10.55 3.72 -2.37
N ILE A 93 9.65 4.51 -2.95
CA ILE A 93 9.53 5.95 -2.69
C ILE A 93 9.15 6.19 -1.23
N LEU A 94 8.16 5.49 -0.69
CA LEU A 94 7.73 5.63 0.70
C LEU A 94 8.86 5.28 1.67
N THR A 95 9.57 4.18 1.41
CA THR A 95 10.73 3.76 2.21
C THR A 95 11.83 4.80 2.18
N ASN A 96 12.12 5.39 1.02
CA ASN A 96 13.11 6.46 0.90
C ASN A 96 12.67 7.75 1.61
N ASN A 97 11.39 8.13 1.50
CA ASN A 97 10.84 9.29 2.21
C ASN A 97 10.93 9.11 3.72
N ASN A 98 10.61 7.92 4.25
CA ASN A 98 10.75 7.63 5.67
C ASN A 98 12.21 7.71 6.15
N LYS A 99 13.16 7.24 5.33
CA LYS A 99 14.59 7.40 5.61
C LYS A 99 14.99 8.87 5.63
N ILE A 100 14.58 9.66 4.64
CA ILE A 100 14.88 11.10 4.59
C ILE A 100 14.29 11.82 5.81
N ASP A 101 13.04 11.52 6.19
CA ASP A 101 12.43 12.12 7.39
C ASP A 101 13.23 11.77 8.65
N SER A 102 13.63 10.51 8.82
CA SER A 102 14.46 10.09 9.97
C SER A 102 15.80 10.81 10.02
N LEU A 103 16.44 11.04 8.86
CA LEU A 103 17.70 11.79 8.77
C LEU A 103 17.49 13.27 9.09
N LEU A 104 16.42 13.89 8.59
CA LEU A 104 16.08 15.28 8.92
C LEU A 104 15.78 15.45 10.41
N GLN A 105 15.07 14.50 11.02
CA GLN A 105 14.85 14.50 12.46
C GLN A 105 16.17 14.36 13.23
N GLN A 106 17.08 13.50 12.78
CA GLN A 106 18.41 13.34 13.37
C GLN A 106 19.24 14.62 13.24
N ASP A 107 19.27 15.25 12.07
CA ASP A 107 20.00 16.50 11.82
C ASP A 107 19.43 17.65 12.64
N LYS A 108 18.11 17.73 12.78
CA LYS A 108 17.45 18.69 13.67
C LYS A 108 17.86 18.47 15.12
N MET A 109 17.88 17.22 15.59
CA MET A 109 18.32 16.90 16.95
C MET A 109 19.81 17.21 17.16
N ASN A 110 20.65 16.90 16.18
CA ASN A 110 22.09 17.18 16.22
C ASN A 110 22.36 18.68 16.25
N SER A 111 21.73 19.45 15.38
CA SER A 111 21.85 20.91 15.32
C SER A 111 21.40 21.55 16.63
N ARG A 112 20.29 21.08 17.20
CA ARG A 112 19.81 21.52 18.51
C ARG A 112 20.82 21.21 19.62
N ARG A 113 21.38 19.99 19.65
CA ARG A 113 22.39 19.61 20.64
C ARG A 113 23.68 20.42 20.50
N GLN A 114 24.13 20.68 19.27
CA GLN A 114 25.30 21.52 19.03
C GLN A 114 25.08 22.94 19.54
N PHE A 115 23.90 23.50 19.30
CA PHE A 115 23.52 24.79 19.88
C PHE A 115 23.54 24.77 21.41
N GLU A 116 22.88 23.77 22.03
CA GLU A 116 22.85 23.59 23.49
C GLU A 116 24.27 23.46 24.09
N ILE A 117 25.16 22.69 23.45
CA ILE A 117 26.55 22.51 23.89
C ILE A 117 27.35 23.81 23.77
N ASN A 118 27.24 24.50 22.64
CA ASN A 118 27.97 25.75 22.41
C ASN A 118 27.53 26.83 23.40
N GLU A 119 26.23 26.92 23.64
CA GLU A 119 25.66 27.82 24.62
C GLU A 119 26.16 27.50 26.03
N TRP A 120 26.05 26.23 26.45
CA TRP A 120 26.54 25.77 27.75
C TRP A 120 28.02 26.09 27.96
N TYR A 121 28.84 25.83 26.94
CA TYR A 121 30.29 26.06 26.98
C TYR A 121 30.65 27.54 27.11
N ASN A 122 29.96 28.41 26.36
CA ASN A 122 30.18 29.85 26.40
C ASN A 122 29.91 30.40 27.80
N TYR A 123 28.75 30.10 28.38
CA TYR A 123 28.42 30.65 29.68
C TYR A 123 29.26 30.05 30.82
N ASN A 124 29.62 28.76 30.76
CA ASN A 124 30.53 28.17 31.75
C ASN A 124 31.90 28.85 31.77
N LYS A 125 32.40 29.28 30.61
CA LYS A 125 33.61 30.11 30.52
C LYS A 125 33.40 31.47 31.15
N LEU A 126 32.30 32.16 30.84
CA LEU A 126 32.01 33.49 31.38
C LEU A 126 31.92 33.48 32.91
N ASP A 127 31.23 32.52 33.52
CA ASP A 127 31.14 32.41 34.99
C ASP A 127 32.50 32.08 35.63
N THR A 128 33.29 31.22 34.98
CA THR A 128 34.64 30.88 35.48
C THR A 128 35.58 32.08 35.40
N LEU A 129 35.48 32.86 34.31
CA LEU A 129 36.23 34.09 34.12
C LEU A 129 35.85 35.14 35.18
N TYR A 130 34.55 35.30 35.46
CA TYR A 130 34.08 36.19 36.52
C TYR A 130 34.63 35.79 37.91
N PHE A 131 34.59 34.50 38.25
CA PHE A 131 35.14 34.02 39.52
C PHE A 131 36.65 34.28 39.64
N LEU A 132 37.41 34.03 38.56
CA LEU A 132 38.84 34.32 38.52
C LEU A 132 39.15 35.82 38.66
N GLN A 133 38.33 36.69 38.07
CA GLN A 133 38.45 38.14 38.23
C GLN A 133 38.22 38.57 39.68
N VAL A 134 37.16 38.06 40.33
CA VAL A 134 36.89 38.35 41.76
C VAL A 134 38.05 37.86 42.63
N PHE A 135 38.56 36.65 42.37
CA PHE A 135 39.72 36.11 43.07
C PHE A 135 40.96 37.00 42.90
N PHE A 136 41.24 37.46 41.67
CA PHE A 136 42.39 38.31 41.37
C PHE A 136 42.27 39.70 42.03
N ILE A 137 41.08 40.32 42.02
CA ILE A 137 40.87 41.59 42.72
C ILE A 137 41.06 41.40 44.23
N ALA A 138 40.54 40.30 44.79
CA ALA A 138 40.70 40.00 46.21
C ALA A 138 42.18 39.81 46.59
N THR A 139 42.99 39.12 45.79
CA THR A 139 44.42 38.95 46.06
C THR A 139 45.20 40.26 45.93
N LEU A 140 44.85 41.13 44.98
CA LEU A 140 45.44 42.47 44.87
C LEU A 140 45.14 43.34 46.08
N VAL A 141 43.88 43.37 46.53
CA VAL A 141 43.48 44.14 47.73
C VAL A 141 44.18 43.57 48.97
N ALA A 142 44.27 42.25 49.09
CA ALA A 142 45.00 41.60 50.18
C ALA A 142 46.50 41.97 50.20
N ALA A 143 47.15 42.09 49.03
CA ALA A 143 48.54 42.52 48.93
C ALA A 143 48.75 43.96 49.43
N ILE A 144 47.82 44.87 49.13
CA ILE A 144 47.85 46.26 49.62
C ILE A 144 47.73 46.29 51.15
N VAL A 145 46.79 45.52 51.72
CA VAL A 145 46.62 45.41 53.19
C VAL A 145 47.89 44.88 53.85
N MET A 146 48.51 43.84 53.28
CA MET A 146 49.78 43.31 53.79
C MET A 146 50.93 44.34 53.71
N PHE A 147 50.98 45.14 52.65
CA PHE A 147 51.97 46.20 52.52
C PHE A 147 51.81 47.28 53.60
N TRP A 148 50.57 47.72 53.88
CA TRP A 148 50.29 48.69 54.94
C TRP A 148 50.62 48.15 56.33
N ALA A 149 50.35 46.87 56.57
CA ALA A 149 50.72 46.20 57.81
C ALA A 149 52.25 46.16 58.00
N LYS A 150 53.02 45.82 56.94
CA LYS A 150 54.49 45.83 56.97
C LYS A 150 55.08 47.22 57.22
N LYS A 151 54.40 48.28 56.75
CA LYS A 151 54.82 49.67 56.99
C LYS A 151 54.43 50.20 58.37
N GLY A 152 53.69 49.43 59.17
CA GLY A 152 53.22 49.85 60.49
C GLY A 152 52.09 50.89 60.45
N VAL A 153 51.49 51.13 59.28
CA VAL A 153 50.36 52.08 59.13
C VAL A 153 49.11 51.53 59.82
N ILE A 154 48.91 50.21 59.74
CA ILE A 154 47.82 49.49 60.41
C ILE A 154 48.40 48.43 61.34
N GLY A 155 47.76 48.23 62.49
CA GLY A 155 48.14 47.15 63.41
C GLY A 155 47.92 45.77 62.80
N VAL A 156 48.77 44.80 63.16
CA VAL A 156 48.72 43.42 62.65
C VAL A 156 47.35 42.77 62.87
N GLY A 157 46.70 43.04 64.01
CA GLY A 157 45.34 42.56 64.29
C GLY A 157 44.29 43.07 63.32
N LEU A 158 44.32 44.37 63.00
CA LEU A 158 43.39 44.98 62.03
C LEU A 158 43.63 44.44 60.61
N ALA A 159 44.90 44.26 60.22
CA ALA A 159 45.26 43.66 58.93
C ALA A 159 44.74 42.22 58.81
N GLY A 160 44.83 41.43 59.89
CA GLY A 160 44.28 40.08 59.97
C GLY A 160 42.76 40.05 59.77
N ILE A 161 42.02 40.96 60.41
CA ILE A 161 40.56 41.09 60.23
C ILE A 161 40.22 41.45 58.78
N CYS A 162 40.92 42.42 58.18
CA CYS A 162 40.69 42.82 56.79
C CYS A 162 40.95 41.65 55.82
N TYR A 163 42.05 40.92 56.01
CA TYR A 163 42.38 39.73 55.22
C TYR A 163 41.30 38.64 55.37
N GLY A 164 40.82 38.42 56.60
CA GLY A 164 39.72 37.50 56.88
C GLY A 164 38.44 37.87 56.14
N ILE A 165 38.05 39.15 56.14
CA ILE A 165 36.87 39.65 55.40
C ILE A 165 37.04 39.42 53.89
N ILE A 166 38.21 39.78 53.33
CA ILE A 166 38.50 39.57 51.90
C ILE A 166 38.41 38.07 51.55
N GLY A 167 39.04 37.20 52.34
CA GLY A 167 38.96 35.75 52.15
C GLY A 167 37.52 35.24 52.24
N LEU A 168 36.75 35.72 53.22
CA LEU A 168 35.34 35.37 53.40
C LEU A 168 34.50 35.77 52.17
N THR A 169 34.74 36.94 51.57
CA THR A 169 34.01 37.35 50.36
C THR A 169 34.24 36.40 49.18
N VAL A 170 35.48 35.94 48.96
CA VAL A 170 35.81 34.96 47.92
C VAL A 170 35.11 33.63 48.18
N VAL A 171 35.11 33.17 49.44
CA VAL A 171 34.45 31.93 49.84
C VAL A 171 32.94 32.02 49.64
N ILE A 172 32.30 33.12 50.06
CA ILE A 172 30.86 33.35 49.88
C ILE A 172 30.51 33.35 48.39
N VAL A 173 31.26 34.05 47.54
CA VAL A 173 31.02 34.08 46.09
C VAL A 173 31.19 32.67 45.48
N GLY A 174 32.21 31.92 45.90
CA GLY A 174 32.43 30.54 45.46
C GLY A 174 31.30 29.59 45.87
N LEU A 175 30.85 29.66 47.12
CA LEU A 175 29.72 28.87 47.63
C LEU A 175 28.41 29.26 46.95
N TYR A 176 28.15 30.56 46.79
CA TYR A 176 26.98 31.04 46.07
C TYR A 176 26.95 30.49 44.64
N ARG A 177 28.08 30.54 43.93
CA ARG A 177 28.21 29.95 42.60
C ARG A 177 27.90 28.44 42.62
N TYR A 178 28.47 27.71 43.58
CA TYR A 178 28.25 26.26 43.70
C TYR A 178 26.78 25.91 43.92
N PHE A 179 26.13 26.53 44.92
CA PHE A 179 24.72 26.30 45.23
C PHE A 179 23.79 26.77 44.10
N TYR A 180 24.08 27.90 43.47
CA TYR A 180 23.30 28.40 42.34
C TYR A 180 23.37 27.44 41.14
N THR A 181 24.55 26.87 40.88
CA THR A 181 24.76 25.92 39.77
C THR A 181 24.02 24.60 39.99
N ILE A 182 23.98 24.10 41.23
CA ILE A 182 23.34 22.81 41.54
C ILE A 182 21.83 22.94 41.76
N GLY A 183 21.38 24.00 42.44
CA GLY A 183 20.01 24.09 42.94
C GLY A 183 19.05 24.93 42.09
N ALA A 184 19.52 25.95 41.38
CA ALA A 184 18.64 26.93 40.72
C ALA A 184 18.78 26.94 39.19
N ARG A 185 19.92 26.48 38.65
CA ARG A 185 20.23 26.53 37.23
C ARG A 185 19.88 25.20 36.54
N ASP A 186 19.34 25.28 35.33
CA ASP A 186 19.16 24.10 34.49
C ASP A 186 20.53 23.60 33.99
N THR A 187 20.83 22.31 34.23
CA THR A 187 22.10 21.68 33.84
C THR A 187 22.26 21.61 32.33
N ARG A 188 21.15 21.64 31.58
CA ARG A 188 21.12 21.53 30.12
C ARG A 188 21.05 22.88 29.42
N LEU A 189 20.26 23.82 29.93
CA LEU A 189 20.03 25.13 29.30
C LEU A 189 20.50 26.25 30.23
N TRP A 190 21.73 26.72 30.03
CA TRP A 190 22.38 27.66 30.95
C TRP A 190 21.66 29.01 31.13
N HIS A 191 20.89 29.45 30.13
CA HIS A 191 20.08 30.67 30.19
C HIS A 191 18.76 30.48 30.97
N ARG A 192 18.36 29.24 31.27
CA ARG A 192 17.14 28.94 32.01
C ARG A 192 17.43 28.69 33.49
N ARG A 193 16.59 29.28 34.33
CA ARG A 193 16.45 28.88 35.73
C ARG A 193 15.42 27.76 35.80
N TYR A 194 15.61 26.83 36.73
CA TYR A 194 14.52 25.94 37.13
C TYR A 194 13.43 26.80 37.76
N PHE A 195 12.39 27.09 36.99
CA PHE A 195 11.11 27.41 37.57
C PHE A 195 10.51 26.08 37.99
N ALA A 196 10.14 25.94 39.27
CA ALA A 196 9.31 24.82 39.69
C ALA A 196 8.17 24.74 38.67
N SER A 197 8.00 23.58 38.03
CA SER A 197 6.94 23.37 37.06
C SER A 197 5.62 23.68 37.76
N THR A 198 5.12 24.90 37.61
CA THR A 198 3.74 25.19 37.93
C THR A 198 2.96 24.17 37.13
N PRO A 199 2.15 23.31 37.77
CA PRO A 199 1.34 22.34 37.04
C PRO A 199 0.65 23.13 35.94
N ALA A 200 0.85 22.68 34.70
CA ALA A 200 0.23 23.34 33.56
C ALA A 200 -1.24 23.53 33.95
N PRO A 201 -1.80 24.75 33.82
CA PRO A 201 -3.21 24.93 34.09
C PRO A 201 -3.95 23.83 33.30
N PRO A 202 -4.90 23.13 33.93
CA PRO A 202 -5.61 22.06 33.24
C PRO A 202 -6.04 22.61 31.89
N PRO A 203 -5.81 21.87 30.78
CA PRO A 203 -6.14 22.36 29.46
C PRO A 203 -7.56 22.90 29.54
N PRO A 204 -7.82 24.13 29.06
CA PRO A 204 -9.18 24.66 29.07
C PRO A 204 -10.04 23.59 28.43
N THR A 205 -10.97 23.03 29.20
CA THR A 205 -11.95 22.09 28.66
C THR A 205 -12.52 22.81 27.45
N PRO A 206 -12.42 22.23 26.24
CA PRO A 206 -13.00 22.85 25.07
C PRO A 206 -14.49 22.99 25.37
N GLY A 207 -14.90 24.18 25.80
CA GLY A 207 -16.28 24.58 25.74
C GLY A 207 -16.53 24.69 24.25
N CYS A 208 -16.95 23.58 23.63
CA CYS A 208 -17.43 23.62 22.27
C CYS A 208 -18.48 24.73 22.24
N PRO A 209 -18.25 25.85 21.54
CA PRO A 209 -19.35 26.73 21.24
C PRO A 209 -20.37 25.85 20.51
N PRO A 210 -21.67 25.86 20.88
CA PRO A 210 -22.66 25.12 20.11
C PRO A 210 -22.50 25.55 18.65
N SER A 211 -22.13 24.59 17.79
CA SER A 211 -21.93 24.80 16.37
C SER A 211 -23.24 25.28 15.79
N SER A 212 -23.35 26.59 15.61
CA SER A 212 -24.39 27.21 14.80
C SER A 212 -23.89 27.48 13.39
N ASN A 213 -22.76 26.90 13.00
CA ASN A 213 -22.22 26.98 11.64
C ASN A 213 -22.53 25.68 10.88
N PRO A 214 -23.63 25.63 10.10
CA PRO A 214 -24.05 24.43 9.37
C PRO A 214 -23.05 23.98 8.29
N VAL A 215 -22.01 24.76 8.02
CA VAL A 215 -20.98 24.44 7.02
C VAL A 215 -19.93 23.46 7.55
N MET A 216 -19.60 23.47 8.86
CA MET A 216 -18.62 22.50 9.38
C MET A 216 -19.22 21.12 9.61
N ASP A 217 -20.49 21.03 10.02
CA ASP A 217 -21.19 19.75 10.14
C ASP A 217 -21.27 19.05 8.76
N GLN A 218 -21.43 19.80 7.67
CA GLN A 218 -21.40 19.25 6.31
C GLN A 218 -20.01 18.74 5.88
N ILE A 219 -18.92 19.34 6.39
CA ILE A 219 -17.55 18.90 6.06
C ILE A 219 -17.19 17.63 6.82
N ASP A 220 -17.57 17.53 8.10
CA ASP A 220 -17.37 16.32 8.90
C ASP A 220 -18.23 15.15 8.39
N ASP A 221 -19.47 15.41 7.96
CA ASP A 221 -20.33 14.41 7.31
C ASP A 221 -19.73 13.95 5.97
N ALA A 222 -19.22 14.87 5.14
CA ALA A 222 -18.58 14.51 3.86
C ALA A 222 -17.30 13.69 4.07
N MET A 223 -16.50 14.02 5.09
CA MET A 223 -15.26 13.30 5.38
C MET A 223 -15.53 11.90 5.95
N SER A 224 -16.55 11.75 6.80
CA SER A 224 -16.96 10.44 7.31
C SER A 224 -17.57 9.56 6.21
N LEU A 225 -18.33 10.14 5.27
CA LEU A 225 -18.88 9.45 4.11
C LEU A 225 -17.77 8.99 3.15
N ALA A 226 -16.76 9.83 2.91
CA ALA A 226 -15.60 9.47 2.10
C ALA A 226 -14.79 8.33 2.73
N MET A 227 -14.63 8.33 4.06
CA MET A 227 -13.94 7.27 4.79
C MET A 227 -14.74 5.95 4.75
N GLN A 228 -16.06 6.00 4.90
CA GLN A 228 -16.93 4.83 4.72
C GLN A 228 -16.88 4.28 3.28
N GLY A 229 -16.84 5.15 2.29
CA GLY A 229 -16.68 4.77 0.88
C GLY A 229 -15.37 4.02 0.61
N ALA A 230 -14.26 4.47 1.21
CA ALA A 230 -12.96 3.79 1.10
C ALA A 230 -12.96 2.40 1.77
N VAL A 231 -13.59 2.26 2.93
CA VAL A 231 -13.74 0.97 3.62
C VAL A 231 -14.63 0.02 2.81
N ALA A 232 -15.74 0.50 2.25
CA ALA A 232 -16.63 -0.30 1.41
C ALA A 232 -15.95 -0.76 0.11
N ALA A 233 -15.13 0.10 -0.51
CA ALA A 233 -14.32 -0.26 -1.68
C ALA A 233 -13.29 -1.35 -1.33
N GLY A 234 -12.65 -1.26 -0.17
CA GLY A 234 -11.73 -2.30 0.33
C GLY A 234 -12.42 -3.64 0.57
N GLN A 235 -13.63 -3.63 1.13
CA GLN A 235 -14.43 -4.85 1.31
C GLN A 235 -14.87 -5.45 -0.04
N CYS A 236 -15.23 -4.62 -1.01
CA CYS A 236 -15.57 -5.06 -2.37
C CYS A 236 -14.38 -5.74 -3.06
N ALA A 237 -13.18 -5.15 -2.97
CA ALA A 237 -11.95 -5.73 -3.52
C ALA A 237 -11.62 -7.10 -2.89
N ASN A 238 -11.80 -7.23 -1.57
CA ASN A 238 -11.61 -8.52 -0.87
C ASN A 238 -12.62 -9.58 -1.31
N ASN A 239 -13.88 -9.20 -1.52
CA ASN A 239 -14.92 -10.12 -2.01
C ASN A 239 -14.63 -10.57 -3.46
N ILE A 240 -14.24 -9.65 -4.35
CA ILE A 240 -13.85 -9.98 -5.72
C ILE A 240 -12.67 -10.96 -5.72
N ASN A 241 -11.66 -10.74 -4.89
CA ASN A 241 -10.50 -11.63 -4.82
C ASN A 241 -10.89 -13.04 -4.32
N LYS A 242 -11.81 -13.12 -3.34
CA LYS A 242 -12.36 -14.39 -2.85
C LYS A 242 -13.14 -15.15 -3.92
N ASP A 243 -13.94 -14.45 -4.72
CA ASP A 243 -14.73 -15.04 -5.80
C ASP A 243 -13.85 -15.53 -6.95
N ILE A 244 -12.81 -14.75 -7.33
CA ILE A 244 -11.82 -15.18 -8.33
C ILE A 244 -11.12 -16.47 -7.88
N HIS A 245 -10.75 -16.58 -6.60
CA HIS A 245 -10.17 -17.81 -6.05
C HIS A 245 -11.16 -19.00 -6.00
N ALA A 246 -12.46 -18.74 -5.89
CA ALA A 246 -13.48 -19.79 -5.96
C ALA A 246 -13.65 -20.29 -7.40
N VAL A 247 -13.75 -19.37 -8.38
CA VAL A 247 -13.84 -19.69 -9.82
C VAL A 247 -12.59 -20.43 -10.29
N SER A 248 -11.40 -20.01 -9.87
CA SER A 248 -10.15 -20.68 -10.23
C SER A 248 -10.09 -22.12 -9.72
N ARG A 249 -10.66 -22.42 -8.55
CA ARG A 249 -10.72 -23.79 -8.02
C ARG A 249 -11.75 -24.64 -8.76
N ALA A 250 -12.93 -24.08 -9.02
CA ALA A 250 -13.95 -24.76 -9.83
C ALA A 250 -13.43 -25.13 -11.23
N ALA A 251 -12.68 -24.24 -11.87
CA ALA A 251 -12.05 -24.51 -13.16
C ALA A 251 -10.96 -25.60 -13.08
N GLN A 252 -10.20 -25.68 -11.98
CA GLN A 252 -9.24 -26.77 -11.77
C GLN A 252 -9.96 -28.11 -11.58
N ASP A 253 -11.03 -28.15 -10.81
CA ASP A 253 -11.82 -29.36 -10.56
C ASP A 253 -12.48 -29.88 -11.86
N GLU A 254 -12.99 -28.99 -12.70
CA GLU A 254 -13.51 -29.37 -14.03
C GLU A 254 -12.41 -29.93 -14.94
N MET A 255 -11.22 -29.32 -14.97
CA MET A 255 -10.11 -29.85 -15.78
C MET A 255 -9.66 -31.24 -15.30
N VAL A 256 -9.64 -31.49 -14.00
CA VAL A 256 -9.34 -32.81 -13.43
C VAL A 256 -10.44 -33.82 -13.83
N GLY A 257 -11.71 -33.41 -13.78
CA GLY A 257 -12.83 -34.25 -14.22
C GLY A 257 -12.75 -34.61 -15.70
N VAL A 258 -12.38 -33.65 -16.56
CA VAL A 258 -12.16 -33.89 -18.00
C VAL A 258 -10.99 -34.85 -18.22
N GLN A 259 -9.86 -34.66 -17.54
CA GLN A 259 -8.71 -35.57 -17.62
C GLN A 259 -9.09 -36.99 -17.22
N GLN A 260 -9.81 -37.17 -16.12
CA GLN A 260 -10.27 -38.48 -15.66
C GLN A 260 -11.24 -39.12 -16.66
N GLY A 261 -12.13 -38.33 -17.26
CA GLY A 261 -13.02 -38.77 -18.34
C GLY A 261 -12.26 -39.28 -19.57
N THR A 262 -11.21 -38.56 -20.01
CA THR A 262 -10.35 -39.04 -21.10
C THR A 262 -9.63 -40.34 -20.77
N ILE A 263 -9.16 -40.51 -19.52
CA ILE A 263 -8.51 -41.74 -19.09
C ILE A 263 -9.48 -42.92 -19.18
N ASN A 264 -10.72 -42.75 -18.69
CA ASN A 264 -11.75 -43.79 -18.75
C ASN A 264 -12.11 -44.17 -20.19
N VAL A 265 -12.17 -43.20 -21.11
CA VAL A 265 -12.42 -43.45 -22.54
C VAL A 265 -11.25 -44.20 -23.19
N LEU A 266 -10.01 -43.83 -22.86
CA LEU A 266 -8.82 -44.54 -23.34
C LEU A 266 -8.77 -45.99 -22.82
N GLU A 267 -9.17 -46.22 -21.58
CA GLU A 267 -9.25 -47.56 -20.98
C GLU A 267 -10.36 -48.40 -21.62
N GLN A 268 -11.52 -47.81 -21.91
CA GLN A 268 -12.61 -48.47 -22.66
C GLN A 268 -12.20 -48.79 -24.10
N LEU A 269 -11.48 -47.89 -24.77
CA LEU A 269 -10.94 -48.14 -26.11
C LEU A 269 -9.86 -49.24 -26.09
N GLY A 270 -9.03 -49.29 -25.04
CA GLY A 270 -8.04 -50.34 -24.85
C GLY A 270 -8.66 -51.72 -24.63
N THR A 271 -9.69 -51.80 -23.78
CA THR A 271 -10.40 -53.07 -23.48
C THR A 271 -11.27 -53.55 -24.65
N THR A 272 -11.99 -52.64 -25.31
CA THR A 272 -12.81 -52.95 -26.49
C THR A 272 -11.94 -53.26 -27.71
N GLY A 273 -10.85 -52.52 -27.91
CA GLY A 273 -9.86 -52.79 -28.95
C GLY A 273 -9.12 -54.10 -28.74
N GLY A 274 -8.77 -54.45 -27.49
CA GLY A 274 -8.19 -55.75 -27.15
C GLY A 274 -9.14 -56.92 -27.38
N ALA A 275 -10.43 -56.75 -27.08
CA ALA A 275 -11.46 -57.75 -27.35
C ALA A 275 -11.70 -57.93 -28.86
N ALA A 276 -11.73 -56.84 -29.64
CA ALA A 276 -11.84 -56.89 -31.09
C ALA A 276 -10.60 -57.53 -31.74
N TYR A 277 -9.39 -57.21 -31.26
CA TYR A 277 -8.15 -57.82 -31.74
C TYR A 277 -8.10 -59.33 -31.46
N LYS A 278 -8.53 -59.77 -30.27
CA LYS A 278 -8.66 -61.21 -29.95
C LYS A 278 -9.67 -61.93 -30.85
N ALA A 279 -10.78 -61.26 -31.19
CA ALA A 279 -11.81 -61.83 -32.06
C ALA A 279 -11.35 -61.95 -33.54
N VAL A 280 -10.44 -61.09 -34.00
CA VAL A 280 -9.94 -61.07 -35.38
C VAL A 280 -8.67 -61.91 -35.55
N CYS A 281 -7.77 -61.94 -34.56
CA CYS A 281 -6.45 -62.54 -34.70
C CYS A 281 -6.32 -63.97 -34.13
N GLY A 282 -7.38 -64.55 -33.56
CA GLY A 282 -7.45 -65.98 -33.23
C GLY A 282 -6.32 -66.48 -32.33
N ALA A 283 -6.52 -66.39 -31.01
CA ALA A 283 -5.88 -67.29 -30.06
C ALA A 283 -6.92 -68.28 -29.54
#